data_AF-A0A836S0T2-F1
#
_entry.id   AF-A0A836S0T2-F1
#
_cell.length_a   1.000
_cell.length_b   1.000
_cell.length_c   1.000
_cell.angle_alpha   90.00
_cell.angle_beta   90.00
_cell.angle_gamma   90.00
#
_symmetry.space_group_name_H-M   'P 1'
#
loop_
_entity.id
_entity.type
_entity.pdbx_description
1 polymer ?
#
loop_
_entity_poly.entity_id
_entity_poly.type
_entity_poly.pdbx_seq_one_letter_code
_entity_poly.pdbx_strand_id
1 'polypeptide(L)' 'MSQLSEEERKVLEYFVQHISVGSIIALRELKAFYRISEPKNVIDKLISLGLLEQGTGCYNLAKPLRDLLIKLVGTSHR' A
#
# COMPACT_ATOMS: atom_id res chain seq x y z
N MET A 1 19.01 5.68 4.27
CA MET A 1 17.68 5.39 3.71
C MET A 1 17.40 3.92 4.00
N SER A 2 16.39 3.59 4.81
CA SER A 2 16.07 2.20 5.12
C SER A 2 15.46 1.53 3.90
N GLN A 3 16.06 0.44 3.45
CA GLN A 3 15.54 -0.39 2.37
C GLN A 3 14.35 -1.19 2.89
N LEU A 4 13.24 -1.22 2.14
CA LEU A 4 12.05 -2.01 2.51
C LEU A 4 12.38 -3.51 2.51
N SER A 5 11.77 -4.27 3.41
CA SER A 5 11.80 -5.74 3.37
C SER A 5 11.05 -6.28 2.15
N GLU A 6 11.18 -7.57 1.84
CA GLU A 6 10.39 -8.18 0.78
C GLU A 6 8.88 -8.15 1.06
N GLU A 7 8.46 -8.37 2.31
CA GLU A 7 7.04 -8.29 2.70
C GLU A 7 6.52 -6.86 2.58
N GLU A 8 7.29 -5.86 3.03
CA GLU A 8 6.94 -4.45 2.90
C GLU A 8 6.77 -4.04 1.44
N ARG A 9 7.65 -4.50 0.54
CA ARG A 9 7.51 -4.26 -0.91
C ARG A 9 6.26 -4.88 -1.48
N LYS A 10 5.98 -6.15 -1.18
CA LYS A 10 4.77 -6.85 -1.66
C LYS A 10 3.49 -6.14 -1.21
N VAL A 11 3.43 -5.72 0.06
CA VAL A 11 2.28 -4.97 0.59
C VAL A 11 2.16 -3.61 -0.10
N LEU A 12 3.27 -2.89 -0.28
CA LEU A 12 3.25 -1.62 -0.99
C LEU A 12 2.79 -1.77 -2.45
N GLU A 13 3.30 -2.76 -3.18
CA GLU A 13 2.89 -3.08 -4.54
C GLU A 13 1.39 -3.40 -4.63
N TYR A 14 0.86 -4.18 -3.68
CA TYR A 14 -0.57 -4.43 -3.56
C TYR A 14 -1.37 -3.11 -3.47
N PHE A 15 -0.95 -2.16 -2.62
CA PHE A 15 -1.64 -0.88 -2.50
C PHE A 15 -1.40 0.07 -3.69
N VAL A 16 -0.30 -0.06 -4.42
CA VAL A 16 -0.12 0.67 -5.70
C VAL A 16 -1.14 0.21 -6.74
N GLN A 17 -1.50 -1.07 -6.75
CA GLN A 17 -2.49 -1.62 -7.69
C GLN A 17 -3.94 -1.32 -7.30
N HIS A 18 -4.25 -1.34 -6.01
CA HIS A 18 -5.64 -1.22 -5.52
C HIS A 18 -5.99 0.16 -4.95
N ILE A 19 -4.99 0.98 -4.62
CA ILE A 19 -5.05 2.36 -4.09
C ILE A 19 -5.75 2.53 -2.74
N SER A 20 -6.95 1.96 -2.56
CA SER A 20 -7.76 2.03 -1.34
C SER A 20 -8.52 0.71 -1.17
N VAL A 21 -8.32 0.07 -0.01
CA VAL A 21 -8.93 -1.25 0.27
C VAL A 21 -9.50 -1.26 1.69
N GLY A 22 -10.70 -1.83 1.85
CA GLY A 22 -11.29 -2.10 3.16
C GLY A 22 -10.38 -2.97 4.02
N SER A 23 -10.19 -2.60 5.30
CA SER A 23 -9.16 -3.20 6.16
C SER A 23 -9.30 -4.72 6.31
N ILE A 24 -10.54 -5.22 6.40
CA ILE A 24 -10.80 -6.68 6.52
C ILE A 24 -10.35 -7.41 5.25
N ILE A 25 -10.65 -6.86 4.07
CA ILE A 25 -10.30 -7.46 2.78
C ILE A 25 -8.79 -7.41 2.58
N ALA A 26 -8.15 -6.27 2.85
CA ALA A 26 -6.71 -6.11 2.73
C ALA A 26 -5.94 -7.16 3.57
N LEU A 27 -6.31 -7.31 4.85
CA LEU A 27 -5.66 -8.29 5.72
C LEU A 27 -5.87 -9.73 5.24
N ARG A 28 -7.07 -10.06 4.76
CA ARG A 28 -7.41 -11.39 4.25
C ARG A 28 -6.63 -11.72 2.97
N GLU A 29 -6.60 -10.81 2.01
CA GLU A 29 -5.94 -11.00 0.72
C GLU A 29 -4.42 -11.07 0.87
N LEU A 30 -3.83 -10.17 1.65
CA LEU A 30 -2.39 -10.18 1.91
C LEU A 30 -1.93 -11.48 2.58
N LYS A 31 -2.75 -12.02 3.50
CA LYS A 31 -2.45 -13.31 4.14
C LYS A 31 -2.64 -14.49 3.19
N ALA A 32 -3.76 -14.55 2.47
CA ALA A 32 -4.13 -15.70 1.65
C ALA A 32 -3.36 -15.79 0.33
N PHE A 33 -3.18 -14.66 -0.36
CA PHE A 33 -2.63 -14.62 -1.72
C PHE A 33 -1.18 -14.15 -1.76
N TYR A 34 -0.80 -13.20 -0.90
CA TYR A 34 0.55 -12.65 -0.87
C TYR A 34 1.45 -13.32 0.17
N ARG A 35 0.90 -14.27 0.95
CA ARG A 35 1.57 -15.07 1.98
C ARG A 35 2.28 -14.22 3.04
N ILE A 36 1.75 -13.02 3.33
CA ILE A 36 2.25 -12.16 4.39
C ILE A 36 1.76 -12.72 5.72
N SER A 37 2.68 -13.09 6.61
CA SER A 37 2.34 -13.76 7.87
C SER A 37 1.52 -12.83 8.79
N GLU A 38 2.04 -11.62 8.98
CA GLU A 38 1.51 -10.60 9.89
C GLU A 38 1.20 -9.29 9.13
N PRO A 39 0.18 -9.28 8.25
CA PRO A 39 -0.05 -8.17 7.33
C PRO A 39 -0.35 -6.85 8.05
N LYS A 40 -0.98 -6.91 9.23
CA LYS A 40 -1.25 -5.71 10.04
C LYS A 40 0.05 -5.02 10.47
N ASN A 41 1.05 -5.77 10.92
CA ASN A 41 2.32 -5.20 11.38
C ASN A 41 3.07 -4.53 10.23
N VAL A 42 3.05 -5.16 9.05
CA VAL A 42 3.66 -4.60 7.83
C VAL A 42 2.93 -3.32 7.39
N ILE A 43 1.59 -3.33 7.41
CA ILE A 43 0.78 -2.14 7.10
C ILE A 43 1.08 -1.00 8.09
N ASP A 44 1.05 -1.27 9.39
CA ASP A 44 1.34 -0.27 10.43
C ASP A 44 2.74 0.33 10.25
N LYS A 45 3.71 -0.50 9.85
CA LYS A 45 5.06 -0.05 9.52
C LYS A 45 5.07 0.87 8.30
N LEU A 46 4.40 0.50 7.21
CA LEU A 46 4.30 1.33 6.00
C LEU A 46 3.53 2.64 6.25
N ILE A 47 2.54 2.64 7.15
CA ILE A 47 1.87 3.86 7.62
C ILE A 47 2.87 4.75 8.37
N SER A 48 3.67 4.20 9.27
CA SER A 48 4.70 4.96 10.00
C SER A 48 5.76 5.58 9.09
N LEU A 49 6.00 4.96 7.93
CA LEU A 49 6.91 5.45 6.89
C LEU A 49 6.25 6.48 5.95
N GLY A 50 4.94 6.76 6.11
CA GLY A 50 4.19 7.67 5.25
C GLY A 50 3.91 7.13 3.84
N LEU A 51 4.01 5.81 3.66
CA LEU A 51 3.76 5.13 2.38
C LEU A 51 2.29 4.70 2.25
N LEU A 52 1.63 4.42 3.38
CA LEU A 52 0.21 4.15 3.48
C LEU A 52 -0.47 5.13 4.45
N GLU A 53 -1.80 5.21 4.38
CA GLU A 53 -2.67 6.00 5.24
C GLU A 53 -3.81 5.12 5.77
N GLN A 54 -4.14 5.24 7.06
CA GLN A 54 -5.34 4.62 7.63
C GLN A 54 -6.54 5.57 7.50
N GLY A 55 -7.60 5.10 6.86
CA GLY A 55 -8.92 5.74 6.89
C GLY A 55 -9.88 5.01 7.82
N THR A 56 -11.14 5.44 7.84
CA THR A 56 -12.20 4.75 8.59
C THR A 56 -12.54 3.42 7.91
N GLY A 57 -12.03 2.32 8.46
CA GLY A 57 -12.29 0.96 7.96
C GLY A 57 -11.56 0.60 6.66
N CYS A 58 -10.58 1.41 6.23
CA CYS A 58 -9.77 1.16 5.04
C CYS A 58 -8.31 1.54 5.22
N TYR A 59 -7.47 0.99 4.35
CA TYR A 59 -6.08 1.39 4.15
C TYR A 59 -5.92 1.95 2.74
N ASN A 60 -5.13 3.01 2.61
CA ASN A 60 -4.92 3.72 1.35
C ASN A 60 -3.43 3.85 1.07
N LEU A 61 -3.03 3.83 -0.19
CA LEU A 61 -1.72 4.33 -0.62
C LEU A 61 -1.62 5.81 -0.26
N ALA A 62 -0.53 6.29 0.34
CA ALA A 62 -0.44 7.67 0.80
C ALA A 62 -0.70 8.71 -0.32
N LYS A 63 -1.34 9.84 0.03
CA LYS A 63 -1.71 10.89 -0.93
C LYS A 63 -0.55 11.35 -1.82
N PRO A 64 0.67 11.62 -1.30
CA PRO A 64 1.78 12.04 -2.15
C PRO A 64 2.16 11.01 -3.22
N LEU A 65 2.01 9.72 -2.92
CA LEU A 65 2.25 8.64 -3.87
C LEU A 65 1.13 8.53 -4.90
N ARG A 66 -0.14 8.70 -4.50
CA ARG A 66 -1.28 8.77 -5.44
C ARG A 66 -1.10 9.91 -6.43
N ASP A 67 -0.71 11.10 -5.95
CA ASP A 67 -0.46 12.28 -6.78
C ASP A 67 0.70 12.06 -7.76
N LEU A 68 1.76 11.36 -7.33
CA LEU A 68 2.88 10.98 -8.19
C LEU A 68 2.45 10.00 -9.28
N LEU A 69 1.67 8.96 -8.94
CA LEU A 69 1.13 8.00 -9.92
C LEU A 69 0.28 8.70 -10.98
N ILE A 70 -0.59 9.63 -10.58
CA ILE A 70 -1.40 10.43 -11.51
C ILE A 70 -0.51 11.23 -12.46
N LYS A 71 0.56 11.86 -11.95
CA LYS A 71 1.51 12.61 -12.79
C LYS A 71 2.25 11.71 -13.78
N LEU A 72 2.64 10.50 -13.37
CA LEU A 72 3.36 9.54 -14.23
C LEU A 72 2.48 8.95 -15.34
N VAL A 73 1.20 8.72 -15.07
CA VAL A 73 0.26 8.20 -16.07
C VAL A 73 -0.29 9.32 -16.96
N GLY A 74 -0.54 10.51 -16.39
CA GLY A 74 -1.09 11.67 -17.10
C GLY A 74 -0.14 12.32 -18.10
N THR A 75 1.15 11.99 -18.11
CA THR A 75 2.13 12.47 -19.09
C THR A 75 2.05 11.77 -20.45
N SER A 76 1.21 10.73 -20.61
CA SER A 76 1.13 9.96 -21.86
C SER A 76 0.25 10.60 -22.96
N HIS A 77 -0.15 11.87 -22.83
CA HIS A 77 -0.89 12.63 -23.85
C HIS A 77 -0.20 13.96 -24.19
N ARG A 78 1.02 13.91 -24.73
CA ARG A 78 1.56 14.96 -25.59
C ARG A 78 2.29 14.34 -26.77
#